data_AF-A0AAU9KCF6-F1
#
_entry.id   AF-A0AAU9KCF6-F1
#
_cell.length_a   1.000
_cell.length_b   1.000
_cell.length_c   1.000
_cell.angle_alpha   90.00
_cell.angle_beta   90.00
_cell.angle_gamma   90.00
#
_symmetry.space_group_name_H-M   'P 1'
#
loop_
_entity.id
_entity.type
_entity.pdbx_description
1 polymer ?
#
loop_
_entity_poly.entity_id
_entity_poly.type
_entity_poly.pdbx_seq_one_letter_code
_entity_poly.pdbx_strand_id
1 'polypeptide(L)'
;MAESLKITITNNLKNALVERYEVASKGLRGSRRDEKDGILKIGRGISDEWGNAINDICLSSDDSAISRKHCELEYQFGFKGTIPLNFFNFLLARLPKNESRSVWYNLPIEICILIFEFFKEPTGFYAKDLGSKFGTFIRIGDEGVVLKSNYGFRIGESAEFSILECQYTHIDYTDRFFRGISRGEKVLIHQDYVQYVDMDRSDYPADEKPGFPYLDIRIKDDSTTKERWFKVIATEKKSVFTIGRSEEADMPIDQSSKMVSRIQCVLIYSLKDQEWRLTDGDGANKSSNGTWLNLQYYQEQNPLGTLKPKSMKLALPNKCEMRISQQFLTFELTKNNHDAKKEITLKKRV
;
A
#
# COMPACT_ATOMS: atom_id res chain seq x y z
N MET A 1 16.62 -16.03 -20.34
CA MET A 1 15.88 -16.53 -19.17
C MET A 1 14.59 -15.71 -19.06
N ALA A 2 13.49 -16.31 -18.63
CA ALA A 2 12.23 -15.57 -18.49
C ALA A 2 12.24 -14.81 -17.17
N GLU A 3 11.53 -13.68 -17.08
CA GLU A 3 11.30 -13.02 -15.79
C GLU A 3 10.59 -13.99 -14.84
N SER A 4 11.05 -14.05 -13.58
CA SER A 4 10.40 -14.84 -12.54
C SER A 4 10.37 -14.07 -11.22
N LEU A 5 9.32 -14.32 -10.43
CA LEU A 5 9.16 -13.82 -9.08
C LEU A 5 9.53 -14.94 -8.12
N LYS A 6 10.54 -14.69 -7.27
CA LYS A 6 10.96 -15.61 -6.22
C LYS A 6 10.25 -15.23 -4.93
N ILE A 7 9.66 -16.22 -4.27
CA ILE A 7 9.04 -16.07 -2.96
C ILE A 7 9.82 -16.94 -1.98
N THR A 8 10.36 -16.31 -0.94
CA THR A 8 11.07 -17.02 0.14
C THR A 8 10.25 -16.93 1.41
N ILE A 9 9.93 -18.06 2.03
CA ILE A 9 9.17 -18.14 3.26
C ILE A 9 10.11 -18.47 4.41
N THR A 10 10.06 -17.67 5.47
CA THR A 10 10.82 -17.87 6.70
C THR A 10 9.89 -17.86 7.91
N ASN A 11 10.16 -18.74 8.88
CA ASN A 11 9.41 -18.82 10.14
C ASN A 11 10.28 -18.33 11.31
N ASN A 12 9.82 -17.28 12.00
CA ASN A 12 10.55 -16.65 13.11
C ASN A 12 10.83 -17.61 14.29
N LEU A 13 9.95 -18.57 14.54
CA LEU A 13 10.06 -19.42 15.73
C LEU A 13 11.09 -20.54 15.59
N LYS A 14 11.40 -20.96 14.36
CA LYS A 14 12.20 -22.17 14.13
C LYS A 14 13.55 -21.92 13.47
N ASN A 15 13.86 -20.70 13.00
CA ASN A 15 15.13 -20.34 12.33
C ASN A 15 15.64 -21.32 11.24
N ALA A 16 14.86 -22.31 10.81
CA ALA A 16 15.39 -23.50 10.14
C ALA A 16 14.70 -23.87 8.82
N LEU A 17 13.48 -23.40 8.57
CA LEU A 17 12.77 -23.73 7.35
C LEU A 17 12.69 -22.49 6.46
N VAL A 18 13.54 -22.49 5.44
CA VAL A 18 13.52 -21.53 4.33
C VAL A 18 12.95 -22.26 3.13
N GLU A 19 11.68 -22.05 2.84
CA GLU A 19 11.04 -22.59 1.64
C GLU A 19 11.14 -21.55 0.51
N ARG A 20 11.43 -22.02 -0.71
CA ARG A 20 11.62 -21.15 -1.87
C ARG A 20 10.72 -21.59 -3.01
N TYR A 21 10.01 -20.61 -3.55
CA TYR A 21 9.06 -20.78 -4.63
C TYR A 21 9.44 -19.88 -5.80
N GLU A 22 9.22 -20.37 -7.01
CA GLU A 22 9.48 -19.63 -8.24
C GLU A 22 8.19 -19.52 -9.05
N VAL A 23 7.72 -18.30 -9.22
CA VAL A 23 6.52 -17.97 -9.99
C VAL A 23 6.96 -17.44 -11.34
N ALA A 24 6.46 -18.04 -12.41
CA ALA A 24 6.64 -17.58 -13.78
C ALA A 24 5.31 -17.09 -14.36
N SER A 25 5.33 -16.57 -15.58
CA SER A 25 4.11 -16.14 -16.30
C SER A 25 3.06 -17.26 -16.47
N LYS A 26 3.49 -18.52 -16.41
CA LYS A 26 2.61 -19.72 -16.48
C LYS A 26 2.12 -20.21 -15.12
N GLY A 27 2.46 -19.53 -14.02
CA GLY A 27 2.11 -19.89 -12.66
C GLY A 27 3.29 -20.36 -11.81
N LEU A 28 2.98 -20.81 -10.59
CA LEU A 28 3.94 -21.32 -9.63
C LEU A 28 4.50 -22.67 -10.07
N ARG A 29 5.83 -22.79 -10.13
CA ARG A 29 6.50 -24.05 -10.47
C ARG A 29 6.26 -25.09 -9.38
N GLY A 30 5.68 -26.22 -9.75
CA GLY A 30 5.36 -27.31 -8.82
C GLY A 30 4.12 -27.08 -7.97
N SER A 31 3.27 -26.09 -8.32
CA SER A 31 1.97 -25.96 -7.67
C SER A 31 1.14 -27.24 -7.81
N ARG A 32 0.42 -27.60 -6.74
CA ARG A 32 -0.54 -28.71 -6.74
C ARG A 32 -1.91 -28.28 -7.25
N ARG A 33 -2.16 -26.98 -7.40
CA ARG A 33 -3.41 -26.44 -7.94
C ARG A 33 -3.35 -26.45 -9.48
N ASP A 34 -4.35 -27.05 -10.10
CA ASP A 34 -4.42 -27.18 -11.56
C ASP A 34 -4.82 -25.86 -12.26
N GLU A 35 -5.55 -25.00 -11.56
CA GLU A 35 -6.03 -23.72 -12.06
C GLU A 35 -4.87 -22.73 -12.30
N LYS A 36 -4.71 -22.30 -13.55
CA LYS A 36 -3.76 -21.24 -13.96
C LYS A 36 -4.49 -19.95 -14.29
N ASP A 37 -5.14 -19.42 -13.28
CA ASP A 37 -6.00 -18.23 -13.33
C ASP A 37 -5.23 -16.91 -13.19
N GLY A 38 -3.89 -16.94 -13.17
CA GLY A 38 -3.09 -15.73 -12.96
C GLY A 38 -3.01 -15.25 -11.52
N ILE A 39 -3.51 -16.07 -10.58
CA ILE A 39 -3.57 -15.82 -9.14
C ILE A 39 -2.81 -16.94 -8.42
N LEU A 40 -2.13 -16.63 -7.32
CA LEU A 40 -1.61 -17.62 -6.40
C LEU A 40 -2.36 -17.53 -5.09
N LYS A 41 -2.91 -18.66 -4.64
CA LYS A 41 -3.61 -18.78 -3.36
C LYS A 41 -2.64 -19.23 -2.28
N ILE A 42 -2.65 -18.54 -1.14
CA ILE A 42 -1.79 -18.82 0.01
C ILE A 42 -2.67 -19.02 1.24
N GLY A 43 -2.41 -20.09 2.00
CA GLY A 43 -3.16 -20.42 3.22
C GLY A 43 -2.72 -21.75 3.80
N ARG A 44 -3.38 -22.21 4.87
CA ARG A 44 -3.04 -23.51 5.50
C ARG A 44 -3.80 -24.71 4.93
N GLY A 45 -4.80 -24.48 4.09
CA GLY A 45 -5.63 -25.55 3.52
C GLY A 45 -4.89 -26.29 2.42
N ILE A 46 -4.74 -27.61 2.55
CA ILE A 46 -4.09 -28.43 1.52
C ILE A 46 -5.09 -28.79 0.43
N SER A 47 -6.18 -29.47 0.80
CA SER A 47 -7.22 -29.89 -0.12
C SER A 47 -8.62 -29.54 0.36
N ASP A 48 -9.57 -29.51 -0.58
CA ASP A 48 -11.00 -29.44 -0.31
C ASP A 48 -11.59 -30.81 -0.02
N GLU A 49 -12.91 -30.86 0.13
CA GLU A 49 -13.67 -32.09 0.44
C GLU A 49 -13.61 -33.13 -0.69
N TRP A 50 -13.28 -32.70 -1.91
CA TRP A 50 -13.15 -33.55 -3.09
C TRP A 50 -11.70 -33.94 -3.38
N GLY A 51 -10.75 -33.50 -2.55
CA GLY A 51 -9.33 -33.77 -2.70
C GLY A 51 -8.59 -32.83 -3.65
N ASN A 52 -9.25 -31.78 -4.17
CA ASN A 52 -8.56 -30.80 -5.03
C ASN A 52 -7.72 -29.85 -4.17
N ALA A 53 -6.54 -29.49 -4.67
CA ALA A 53 -5.67 -28.55 -3.97
C ALA A 53 -6.30 -27.15 -3.90
N ILE A 54 -6.36 -26.58 -2.69
CA ILE A 54 -6.98 -25.27 -2.47
C ILE A 54 -6.00 -24.11 -2.72
N ASN A 55 -4.76 -24.28 -2.27
CA ASN A 55 -3.73 -23.25 -2.31
C ASN A 55 -2.55 -23.69 -3.16
N ASP A 56 -1.89 -22.72 -3.79
CA ASP A 56 -0.62 -22.90 -4.47
C ASP A 56 0.53 -23.02 -3.47
N ILE A 57 0.48 -22.22 -2.41
CA ILE A 57 1.45 -22.24 -1.30
C ILE A 57 0.69 -22.60 -0.01
N CYS A 58 1.04 -23.76 0.56
CA CYS A 58 0.46 -24.24 1.81
C CYS A 58 1.38 -23.89 2.98
N LEU A 59 0.91 -23.00 3.84
CA LEU A 59 1.60 -22.65 5.09
C LEU A 59 1.31 -23.69 6.18
N SER A 60 2.07 -23.66 7.29
CA SER A 60 1.93 -24.58 8.44
C SER A 60 0.47 -24.83 8.85
N SER A 61 0.03 -26.08 8.82
CA SER A 61 -1.33 -26.51 9.19
C SER A 61 -1.67 -26.25 10.66
N ASP A 62 -0.64 -26.26 11.51
CA ASP A 62 -0.75 -26.16 12.96
C ASP A 62 -1.00 -24.71 13.43
N ASP A 63 -0.74 -23.73 12.56
CA ASP A 63 -0.95 -22.33 12.87
C ASP A 63 -2.41 -21.93 12.60
N SER A 64 -3.22 -21.98 13.66
CA SER A 64 -4.63 -21.59 13.60
C SER A 64 -4.87 -20.13 13.24
N ALA A 65 -3.84 -19.26 13.33
CA ALA A 65 -3.94 -17.87 12.89
C ALA A 65 -3.96 -17.74 11.37
N ILE A 66 -3.57 -18.80 10.65
CA ILE A 66 -3.62 -18.83 9.19
C ILE A 66 -4.97 -19.41 8.75
N SER A 67 -5.76 -18.65 8.00
CA SER A 67 -6.99 -19.17 7.38
C SER A 67 -6.72 -20.29 6.36
N ARG A 68 -7.72 -21.15 6.11
CA ARG A 68 -7.63 -22.20 5.07
C ARG A 68 -7.29 -21.60 3.70
N LYS A 69 -7.93 -20.48 3.35
CA LYS A 69 -7.56 -19.56 2.26
C LYS A 69 -7.27 -18.22 2.92
N HIS A 70 -6.03 -17.73 2.89
CA HIS A 70 -5.61 -16.56 3.67
C HIS A 70 -5.51 -15.31 2.82
N CYS A 71 -4.73 -15.38 1.75
CA CYS A 71 -4.54 -14.28 0.81
C CYS A 71 -4.30 -14.81 -0.60
N GLU A 72 -4.34 -13.89 -1.55
CA GLU A 72 -4.07 -14.13 -2.97
C GLU A 72 -3.00 -13.16 -3.48
N LEU A 73 -2.17 -13.67 -4.39
CA LEU A 73 -1.19 -12.88 -5.15
C LEU A 73 -1.55 -12.93 -6.63
N GLU A 74 -1.96 -11.80 -7.19
CA GLU A 74 -2.20 -11.66 -8.61
C GLU A 74 -0.89 -11.38 -9.34
N TYR A 75 -0.43 -12.34 -10.15
CA TYR A 75 0.84 -12.24 -10.89
C TYR A 75 0.63 -12.07 -12.39
N GLN A 76 -0.59 -12.26 -12.91
CA GLN A 76 -0.92 -12.09 -14.32
C GLN A 76 -0.57 -10.71 -14.89
N PHE A 77 -0.53 -9.68 -14.03
CA PHE A 77 -0.15 -8.32 -14.42
C PHE A 77 1.34 -8.04 -14.26
N GLY A 78 2.06 -8.88 -13.52
CA GLY A 78 3.47 -8.65 -13.18
C GLY A 78 4.44 -9.03 -14.30
N PHE A 79 4.06 -10.00 -15.14
CA PHE A 79 4.90 -10.49 -16.26
C PHE A 79 4.46 -9.97 -17.65
N LYS A 80 3.49 -9.05 -17.70
CA LYS A 80 2.98 -8.49 -18.97
C LYS A 80 3.92 -7.40 -19.47
N GLY A 81 4.70 -7.72 -20.50
CA GLY A 81 5.47 -6.75 -21.29
C GLY A 81 4.85 -6.46 -22.67
N THR A 82 3.62 -6.92 -22.92
CA THR A 82 2.99 -6.81 -24.24
C THR A 82 2.36 -5.44 -24.44
N ILE A 83 2.53 -4.89 -25.64
CA ILE A 83 1.84 -3.68 -26.06
C ILE A 83 0.32 -3.94 -26.02
N PRO A 84 -0.50 -3.09 -25.35
CA PRO A 84 -1.94 -3.26 -25.34
C PRO A 84 -2.51 -3.29 -26.76
N LEU A 85 -3.40 -4.24 -27.05
CA LEU A 85 -4.01 -4.36 -28.38
C LEU A 85 -4.72 -3.06 -28.81
N ASN A 86 -5.34 -2.35 -27.87
CA ASN A 86 -5.99 -1.06 -28.14
C ASN A 86 -4.98 0.02 -28.54
N PHE A 87 -3.80 0.04 -27.93
CA PHE A 87 -2.73 0.95 -28.35
C PHE A 87 -2.21 0.59 -29.74
N PHE A 88 -2.04 -0.70 -30.03
CA PHE A 88 -1.66 -1.15 -31.36
C PHE A 88 -2.70 -0.77 -32.42
N ASN A 89 -3.99 -0.99 -32.13
CA ASN A 89 -5.09 -0.58 -33.01
C ASN A 89 -5.12 0.94 -33.23
N PHE A 90 -4.87 1.72 -32.18
CA PHE A 90 -4.72 3.17 -32.27
C PHE A 90 -3.57 3.56 -33.21
N LEU A 91 -2.40 2.90 -33.07
CA LEU A 91 -1.27 3.10 -33.98
C LEU A 91 -1.53 2.59 -35.40
N LEU A 92 -2.55 1.79 -35.66
CA LEU A 92 -2.93 1.38 -37.01
C LEU A 92 -4.06 2.22 -37.60
N ALA A 93 -4.74 3.04 -36.78
CA ALA A 93 -5.83 3.88 -37.23
C ALA A 93 -5.36 4.84 -38.34
N ARG A 94 -6.21 5.01 -39.36
CA ARG A 94 -6.00 5.95 -40.47
C ARG A 94 -6.98 7.09 -40.37
N LEU A 95 -6.53 8.31 -40.66
CA LEU A 95 -7.42 9.46 -40.71
C LEU A 95 -8.19 9.44 -42.04
N PRO A 96 -9.52 9.64 -42.06
CA PRO A 96 -10.33 9.59 -43.27
C PRO A 96 -9.84 10.54 -44.38
N LYS A 97 -9.23 11.67 -44.01
CA LYS A 97 -8.72 12.68 -44.96
C LYS A 97 -7.31 12.39 -45.49
N ASN A 98 -6.61 11.39 -44.95
CA ASN A 98 -5.22 11.04 -45.26
C ASN A 98 -5.10 9.51 -45.38
N GLU A 99 -5.80 8.94 -46.37
CA GLU A 99 -6.06 7.51 -46.55
C GLU A 99 -4.79 6.62 -46.63
N SER A 100 -3.61 7.22 -46.80
CA SER A 100 -2.34 6.52 -46.96
C SER A 100 -1.47 6.42 -45.70
N ARG A 101 -1.71 7.22 -44.65
CA ARG A 101 -0.81 7.24 -43.46
C ARG A 101 -1.55 6.99 -42.15
N SER A 102 -0.96 6.14 -41.32
CA SER A 102 -1.42 5.94 -39.96
C SER A 102 -1.20 7.20 -39.10
N VAL A 103 -2.04 7.37 -38.07
CA VAL A 103 -1.93 8.38 -37.02
C VAL A 103 -0.51 8.49 -36.44
N TRP A 104 0.24 7.39 -36.31
CA TRP A 104 1.58 7.41 -35.68
C TRP A 104 2.61 8.25 -36.44
N TYR A 105 2.46 8.43 -37.75
CA TYR A 105 3.39 9.27 -38.53
C TYR A 105 3.30 10.75 -38.17
N ASN A 106 2.13 11.18 -37.68
CA ASN A 106 1.78 12.59 -37.44
C ASN A 106 1.86 12.98 -35.96
N LEU A 107 1.93 12.01 -35.04
CA LEU A 107 2.01 12.30 -33.61
C LEU A 107 3.46 12.46 -33.13
N PRO A 108 3.75 13.46 -32.28
CA PRO A 108 4.98 13.50 -31.50
C PRO A 108 5.11 12.25 -30.62
N ILE A 109 6.34 11.79 -30.39
CA ILE A 109 6.61 10.58 -29.62
C ILE A 109 6.11 10.68 -28.18
N GLU A 110 6.16 11.88 -27.61
CA GLU A 110 5.70 12.19 -26.25
C GLU A 110 4.19 11.92 -26.12
N ILE A 111 3.42 12.29 -27.14
CA ILE A 111 1.98 12.03 -27.18
C ILE A 111 1.71 10.53 -27.32
N CYS A 112 2.51 9.82 -28.13
CA CYS A 112 2.41 8.37 -28.22
C CYS A 112 2.71 7.68 -26.88
N ILE A 113 3.69 8.17 -26.11
CA ILE A 113 4.00 7.65 -24.77
C ILE A 113 2.83 7.90 -23.81
N LEU A 114 2.23 9.10 -23.82
CA LEU A 114 1.07 9.39 -22.97
C LEU A 114 -0.13 8.50 -23.32
N ILE A 115 -0.42 8.30 -24.60
CA ILE A 115 -1.50 7.43 -25.06
C ILE A 115 -1.18 5.96 -24.74
N PHE A 116 0.08 5.55 -24.85
CA PHE A 116 0.52 4.22 -24.44
C PHE A 116 0.26 4.00 -22.95
N GLU A 117 0.75 4.90 -22.09
CA GLU A 117 0.54 4.82 -20.64
C GLU A 117 -0.95 4.87 -20.26
N PHE A 118 -1.79 5.57 -21.03
CA PHE A 118 -3.24 5.54 -20.86
C PHE A 118 -3.87 4.16 -21.15
N PHE A 119 -3.42 3.48 -22.21
CA PHE A 119 -3.92 2.14 -22.56
C PHE A 119 -3.23 1.00 -21.79
N LYS A 120 -2.06 1.28 -21.21
CA LYS A 120 -1.24 0.30 -20.51
C LYS A 120 -1.97 -0.14 -19.25
N GLU A 121 -2.25 -1.45 -19.18
CA GLU A 121 -2.72 -2.04 -17.93
C GLU A 121 -1.64 -1.82 -16.85
N PRO A 122 -2.03 -1.51 -15.61
CA PRO A 122 -1.09 -1.43 -14.50
C PRO A 122 -0.25 -2.72 -14.43
N THR A 123 1.06 -2.58 -14.63
CA THR A 123 1.99 -3.71 -14.53
C THR A 123 2.46 -3.84 -13.10
N GLY A 124 2.23 -4.99 -12.48
CA GLY A 124 2.64 -5.21 -11.09
C GLY A 124 2.15 -6.54 -10.54
N PHE A 125 2.75 -6.93 -9.42
CA PHE A 125 2.24 -8.02 -8.59
C PHE A 125 1.36 -7.40 -7.53
N TYR A 126 0.22 -8.04 -7.23
CA TYR A 126 -0.71 -7.47 -6.27
C TYR A 126 -1.12 -8.49 -5.22
N ALA A 127 -1.02 -8.12 -3.95
CA ALA A 127 -1.51 -8.95 -2.85
C ALA A 127 -2.90 -8.48 -2.41
N LYS A 128 -3.73 -9.43 -1.99
CA LYS A 128 -5.07 -9.20 -1.47
C LYS A 128 -5.37 -10.20 -0.37
N ASP A 129 -5.82 -9.71 0.78
CA ASP A 129 -6.31 -10.56 1.87
C ASP A 129 -7.70 -11.16 1.52
N LEU A 130 -8.01 -12.37 1.99
CA LEU A 130 -9.30 -13.05 1.74
C LEU A 130 -10.27 -13.01 2.93
N GLY A 131 -10.19 -11.97 3.76
CA GLY A 131 -10.95 -11.89 5.01
C GLY A 131 -10.40 -12.83 6.07
N SER A 132 -9.07 -12.95 6.14
CA SER A 132 -8.40 -13.75 7.15
C SER A 132 -8.72 -13.25 8.57
N LYS A 133 -8.69 -14.12 9.58
CA LYS A 133 -9.03 -13.70 10.95
C LYS A 133 -8.02 -12.72 11.55
N PHE A 134 -6.75 -12.85 11.16
CA PHE A 134 -5.63 -12.12 11.74
C PHE A 134 -5.00 -11.09 10.80
N GLY A 135 -5.52 -10.96 9.58
CA GLY A 135 -5.00 -10.05 8.57
C GLY A 135 -3.74 -10.55 7.86
N THR A 136 -3.52 -9.98 6.68
CA THR A 136 -2.28 -10.07 5.91
C THR A 136 -1.60 -8.72 5.99
N PHE A 137 -0.32 -8.68 6.32
CA PHE A 137 0.41 -7.41 6.46
C PHE A 137 1.56 -7.29 5.48
N ILE A 138 1.84 -6.08 5.00
CA ILE A 138 2.97 -5.77 4.14
C ILE A 138 3.89 -4.78 4.84
N ARG A 139 5.18 -5.07 4.90
CA ARG A 139 6.16 -4.17 5.48
C ARG A 139 6.31 -2.93 4.62
N ILE A 140 6.35 -1.77 5.27
CA ILE A 140 6.54 -0.49 4.59
C ILE A 140 8.00 -0.34 4.21
N GLY A 141 8.23 -0.04 2.93
CA GLY A 141 9.57 0.16 2.38
C GLY A 141 10.10 1.57 2.58
N ASP A 142 11.30 1.81 2.05
CA ASP A 142 12.03 3.07 2.19
C ASP A 142 11.32 4.26 1.51
N GLU A 143 10.60 4.00 0.41
CA GLU A 143 9.81 5.02 -0.30
C GLU A 143 8.52 5.43 0.43
N GLY A 144 8.20 4.71 1.52
CA GLY A 144 6.97 4.85 2.27
C GLY A 144 5.73 4.38 1.51
N VAL A 145 4.56 4.66 2.10
CA VAL A 145 3.25 4.38 1.51
C VAL A 145 2.37 5.63 1.55
N VAL A 146 1.69 5.92 0.45
CA VAL A 146 0.69 6.99 0.40
C VAL A 146 -0.52 6.57 1.24
N LEU A 147 -0.81 7.34 2.28
CA LEU A 147 -1.84 7.02 3.27
C LEU A 147 -3.22 7.33 2.73
N LYS A 148 -4.19 6.43 2.93
CA LYS A 148 -5.61 6.68 2.62
C LYS A 148 -6.47 6.45 3.85
N SER A 149 -7.69 7.00 3.85
CA SER A 149 -8.69 6.70 4.87
C SER A 149 -8.93 5.19 4.97
N ASN A 150 -9.18 4.74 6.18
CA ASN A 150 -9.37 3.34 6.60
C ASN A 150 -8.14 2.43 6.47
N TYR A 151 -6.94 2.97 6.26
CA TYR A 151 -5.72 2.15 6.31
C TYR A 151 -5.41 1.76 7.75
N GLY A 152 -5.25 0.46 7.99
CA GLY A 152 -4.80 -0.09 9.27
C GLY A 152 -3.32 -0.45 9.20
N PHE A 153 -2.62 -0.27 10.31
CA PHE A 153 -1.20 -0.52 10.44
C PHE A 153 -0.91 -1.22 11.76
N ARG A 154 0.18 -1.97 11.77
CA ARG A 154 0.70 -2.64 12.95
C ARG A 154 2.15 -2.22 13.19
N ILE A 155 2.41 -1.79 14.41
CA ILE A 155 3.72 -1.35 14.90
C ILE A 155 4.29 -2.48 15.75
N GLY A 156 5.30 -3.16 15.22
CA GLY A 156 5.85 -4.37 15.84
C GLY A 156 4.78 -5.44 16.08
N GLU A 157 4.66 -5.89 17.33
CA GLU A 157 3.65 -6.86 17.76
C GLU A 157 2.62 -6.29 18.74
N SER A 158 2.87 -5.10 19.32
CA SER A 158 2.16 -4.61 20.51
C SER A 158 1.17 -3.47 20.26
N ALA A 159 1.17 -2.85 19.08
CA ALA A 159 0.30 -1.73 18.81
C ALA A 159 -0.24 -1.75 17.38
N GLU A 160 -1.46 -1.26 17.24
CA GLU A 160 -2.14 -1.06 15.96
C GLU A 160 -2.54 0.41 15.84
N PHE A 161 -2.43 0.98 14.65
CA PHE A 161 -3.02 2.29 14.39
C PHE A 161 -3.80 2.29 13.08
N SER A 162 -4.81 3.15 12.99
CA SER A 162 -5.69 3.25 11.83
C SER A 162 -5.83 4.70 11.42
N ILE A 163 -5.75 4.96 10.12
CA ILE A 163 -6.12 6.25 9.52
C ILE A 163 -7.62 6.21 9.32
N LEU A 164 -8.35 7.08 10.00
CA LEU A 164 -9.80 7.14 9.95
C LEU A 164 -10.24 8.04 8.80
N GLU A 165 -9.73 9.26 8.80
CA GLU A 165 -9.92 10.23 7.73
C GLU A 165 -8.55 10.72 7.26
N CYS A 166 -8.39 10.83 5.95
CA CYS A 166 -7.22 11.40 5.31
C CYS A 166 -7.68 12.50 4.36
N GLN A 167 -7.25 13.72 4.64
CA GLN A 167 -7.51 14.87 3.81
C GLN A 167 -6.19 15.43 3.29
N TYR A 168 -6.02 15.35 1.97
CA TYR A 168 -4.83 15.83 1.27
C TYR A 168 -4.87 17.32 0.93
N THR A 169 -6.03 17.95 1.15
CA THR A 169 -6.49 19.24 0.61
C THR A 169 -6.52 19.34 -0.91
N HIS A 170 -7.66 19.86 -1.37
CA HIS A 170 -7.86 20.43 -2.70
C HIS A 170 -8.60 21.76 -2.52
N ILE A 171 -8.11 22.60 -1.60
CA ILE A 171 -8.64 23.95 -1.46
C ILE A 171 -7.66 24.84 -2.21
N ASP A 172 -8.11 25.39 -3.33
CA ASP A 172 -7.53 26.59 -3.91
C ASP A 172 -7.45 27.64 -2.78
N TYR A 173 -6.30 27.69 -2.10
CA TYR A 173 -6.02 28.69 -1.07
C TYR A 173 -6.24 30.09 -1.63
N THR A 174 -6.10 30.26 -2.94
CA THR A 174 -6.37 31.48 -3.67
C THR A 174 -7.82 31.98 -3.56
N ASP A 175 -8.82 31.12 -3.38
CA ASP A 175 -10.21 31.61 -3.50
C ASP A 175 -10.87 31.94 -2.15
N ARG A 176 -10.65 31.16 -1.08
CA ARG A 176 -11.20 31.50 0.25
C ARG A 176 -10.32 32.45 1.07
N PHE A 177 -9.00 32.30 1.00
CA PHE A 177 -8.08 33.18 1.76
C PHE A 177 -8.17 34.62 1.27
N PHE A 178 -8.20 34.84 -0.05
CA PHE A 178 -8.36 36.19 -0.61
C PHE A 178 -9.76 36.76 -0.35
N ARG A 179 -10.83 35.95 -0.35
CA ARG A 179 -12.19 36.40 0.03
C ARG A 179 -12.30 36.78 1.51
N GLY A 180 -11.60 36.09 2.41
CA GLY A 180 -11.56 36.42 3.85
C GLY A 180 -10.78 37.70 4.14
N ILE A 181 -9.62 37.87 3.49
CA ILE A 181 -8.82 39.11 3.61
C ILE A 181 -9.57 40.32 3.05
N SER A 182 -10.26 40.17 1.91
CA SER A 182 -11.06 41.27 1.34
C SER A 182 -12.30 41.63 2.16
N ARG A 183 -12.70 40.79 3.14
CA ARG A 183 -13.77 41.09 4.11
C ARG A 183 -13.26 41.57 5.47
N GLY A 184 -11.95 41.65 5.69
CA GLY A 184 -11.37 42.07 6.96
C GLY A 184 -11.52 41.06 8.10
N GLU A 185 -11.79 39.79 7.78
CA GLU A 185 -11.92 38.73 8.78
C GLU A 185 -10.52 38.36 9.32
N LYS A 186 -10.34 38.47 10.64
CA LYS A 186 -9.11 38.03 11.32
C LYS A 186 -9.13 36.51 11.43
N VAL A 187 -8.36 35.83 10.59
CA VAL A 187 -8.11 34.39 10.74
C VAL A 187 -7.09 34.18 11.86
N LEU A 188 -7.55 33.69 13.00
CA LEU A 188 -6.69 33.27 14.12
C LEU A 188 -6.00 31.95 13.75
N ILE A 189 -4.71 32.02 13.44
CA ILE A 189 -3.86 30.84 13.23
C ILE A 189 -3.36 30.42 14.62
N HIS A 190 -3.95 29.36 15.19
CA HIS A 190 -3.44 28.76 16.43
C HIS A 190 -2.03 28.21 16.21
N GLN A 191 -1.11 28.55 17.12
CA GLN A 191 0.32 28.24 17.03
C GLN A 191 0.71 26.87 17.64
N ASP A 192 -0.27 26.03 17.98
CA ASP A 192 -0.01 24.71 18.55
C ASP A 192 -0.39 23.63 17.50
N TYR A 193 0.64 23.03 16.90
CA TYR A 193 0.59 22.36 15.58
C TYR A 193 0.26 20.86 15.62
N VAL A 194 0.09 20.31 16.82
CA VAL A 194 -0.59 19.03 17.06
C VAL A 194 -1.61 19.36 18.13
N GLN A 195 -2.89 19.40 17.78
CA GLN A 195 -3.90 19.38 18.82
C GLN A 195 -3.91 17.97 19.38
N TYR A 196 -3.10 17.77 20.43
CA TYR A 196 -3.31 16.71 21.38
C TYR A 196 -4.65 16.99 22.01
N VAL A 197 -5.64 16.28 21.53
CA VAL A 197 -6.85 16.11 22.30
C VAL A 197 -6.89 14.62 22.58
N ASP A 198 -6.31 14.25 23.72
CA ASP A 198 -6.68 13.03 24.42
C ASP A 198 -8.13 13.20 24.88
N MET A 199 -9.02 13.28 23.89
CA MET A 199 -10.44 13.52 24.06
C MET A 199 -11.15 12.20 23.94
N ASP A 200 -12.09 11.98 24.85
CA ASP A 200 -13.15 11.03 24.59
C ASP A 200 -13.86 11.45 23.29
N ARG A 201 -14.30 10.46 22.52
CA ARG A 201 -14.90 10.66 21.18
C ARG A 201 -16.06 11.68 21.17
N SER A 202 -16.69 11.94 22.33
CA SER A 202 -17.78 12.91 22.51
C SER A 202 -17.36 14.37 22.31
N ASP A 203 -16.09 14.70 22.49
CA ASP A 203 -15.63 16.10 22.51
C ASP A 203 -15.07 16.54 21.15
N TYR A 204 -15.10 15.65 20.16
CA TYR A 204 -14.61 15.91 18.81
C TYR A 204 -15.57 16.86 18.09
N PRO A 205 -15.14 18.09 17.71
CA PRO A 205 -16.01 19.02 16.99
C PRO A 205 -16.32 18.44 15.62
N ALA A 206 -17.56 17.97 15.43
CA ALA A 206 -17.97 17.20 14.25
C ALA A 206 -18.02 18.04 12.97
N ASP A 207 -18.05 19.38 13.06
CA ASP A 207 -18.55 20.21 11.95
C ASP A 207 -17.52 21.17 11.32
N GLU A 208 -16.35 21.40 11.93
CA GLU A 208 -15.33 22.28 11.34
C GLU A 208 -14.20 21.49 10.67
N LYS A 209 -14.35 21.26 9.36
CA LYS A 209 -13.26 20.73 8.53
C LYS A 209 -12.18 21.81 8.37
N PRO A 210 -10.94 21.57 8.82
CA PRO A 210 -9.88 22.55 8.68
C PRO A 210 -9.59 22.79 7.19
N GLY A 211 -9.25 24.03 6.84
CA GLY A 211 -8.80 24.39 5.50
C GLY A 211 -7.42 23.85 5.12
N PHE A 212 -6.88 22.93 5.93
CA PHE A 212 -5.51 22.41 5.87
C PHE A 212 -5.53 20.89 5.67
N PRO A 213 -4.47 20.30 5.10
CA PRO A 213 -4.34 18.86 5.02
C PRO A 213 -4.25 18.26 6.42
N TYR A 214 -5.03 17.21 6.68
CA TYR A 214 -5.07 16.57 8.00
C TYR A 214 -5.25 15.05 7.92
N LEU A 215 -4.91 14.39 9.03
CA LEU A 215 -5.19 12.99 9.31
C LEU A 215 -5.91 12.85 10.64
N ASP A 216 -6.96 12.04 10.67
CA ASP A 216 -7.49 11.50 11.92
C ASP A 216 -6.93 10.10 12.12
N ILE A 217 -6.27 9.89 13.25
CA ILE A 217 -5.53 8.66 13.55
C ILE A 217 -6.05 8.11 14.86
N ARG A 218 -6.32 6.81 14.88
CA ARG A 218 -6.60 6.06 16.11
C ARG A 218 -5.48 5.09 16.38
N ILE A 219 -4.93 5.12 17.58
CA ILE A 219 -3.91 4.18 18.06
C ILE A 219 -4.51 3.32 19.16
N LYS A 220 -4.39 2.00 19.01
CA LYS A 220 -4.78 1.01 20.01
C LYS A 220 -3.53 0.27 20.48
N ASP A 221 -3.34 0.26 21.79
CA ASP A 221 -2.24 -0.45 22.42
C ASP A 221 -2.74 -1.78 23.00
N ASP A 222 -2.08 -2.88 22.66
CA ASP A 222 -2.46 -4.21 23.14
C ASP A 222 -2.25 -4.34 24.66
N SER A 223 -1.34 -3.55 25.25
CA SER A 223 -1.00 -3.63 26.67
C SER A 223 -1.98 -2.93 27.59
N THR A 224 -2.55 -1.79 27.16
CA THR A 224 -3.32 -0.91 28.04
C THR A 224 -4.83 -0.96 27.80
N THR A 225 -5.29 -1.69 26.77
CA THR A 225 -6.67 -1.68 26.23
C THR A 225 -7.21 -0.30 25.83
N LYS A 226 -6.48 0.79 26.12
CA LYS A 226 -6.83 2.16 25.81
C LYS A 226 -6.63 2.44 24.33
N GLU A 227 -7.58 3.16 23.76
CA GLU A 227 -7.49 3.74 22.42
C GLU A 227 -7.22 5.24 22.58
N ARG A 228 -6.32 5.78 21.75
CA ARG A 228 -6.01 7.21 21.69
C ARG A 228 -6.26 7.73 20.29
N TRP A 229 -6.72 8.98 20.21
CA TRP A 229 -7.14 9.61 18.96
C TRP A 229 -6.29 10.85 18.73
N PHE A 230 -5.85 11.05 17.50
CA PHE A 230 -4.96 12.15 17.12
C PHE A 230 -5.50 12.81 15.85
N LYS A 231 -5.58 14.14 15.87
CA LYS A 231 -5.78 14.96 14.68
C LYS A 231 -4.46 15.62 14.31
N VAL A 232 -3.87 15.17 13.21
CA VAL A 232 -2.59 15.66 12.70
C VAL A 232 -2.88 16.65 11.59
N ILE A 233 -2.40 17.89 11.70
CA ILE A 233 -2.62 18.95 10.70
C ILE A 233 -1.28 19.38 10.13
N ALA A 234 -1.08 19.21 8.83
CA ALA A 234 0.14 19.66 8.16
C ALA A 234 0.09 21.17 7.90
N THR A 235 1.22 21.82 8.14
CA THR A 235 1.45 23.26 7.87
C THR A 235 2.80 23.46 7.21
N GLU A 236 3.10 24.67 6.75
CA GLU A 236 4.43 25.04 6.23
C GLU A 236 5.54 24.87 7.28
N LYS A 237 5.22 25.02 8.57
CA LYS A 237 6.20 24.91 9.68
C LYS A 237 6.37 23.48 10.19
N LYS A 238 5.34 22.64 10.04
CA LYS A 238 5.32 21.27 10.55
C LYS A 238 4.56 20.37 9.57
N SER A 239 5.30 19.54 8.85
CA SER A 239 4.80 18.55 7.91
C SER A 239 5.29 17.13 8.20
N VAL A 240 6.05 16.96 9.29
CA VAL A 240 6.67 15.70 9.70
C VAL A 240 6.21 15.39 11.12
N PHE A 241 5.70 14.19 11.33
CA PHE A 241 5.20 13.73 12.62
C PHE A 241 5.68 12.31 12.91
N THR A 242 6.19 12.10 14.11
CA THR A 242 6.85 10.87 14.53
C THR A 242 5.92 10.02 15.41
N ILE A 243 5.95 8.71 15.20
CA ILE A 243 5.25 7.72 16.03
C ILE A 243 6.31 6.78 16.59
N GLY A 244 6.31 6.52 17.89
CA GLY A 244 7.28 5.59 18.49
C GLY A 244 7.20 5.56 20.02
N ARG A 245 8.09 4.82 20.66
CA ARG A 245 8.08 4.69 22.14
C ARG A 245 8.74 5.85 22.88
N SER A 246 9.38 6.77 22.18
CA SER A 246 10.01 7.93 22.79
C SER A 246 8.95 8.89 23.34
N GLU A 247 9.21 9.50 24.49
CA GLU A 247 8.41 10.63 25.00
C GLU A 247 8.48 11.86 24.10
N GLU A 248 9.58 11.98 23.35
CA GLU A 248 9.81 13.06 22.39
C GLU A 248 9.05 12.84 21.06
N ALA A 249 8.43 11.67 20.86
CA ALA A 249 7.66 11.40 19.65
C ALA A 249 6.34 12.19 19.67
N ASP A 250 5.89 12.64 18.50
CA ASP A 250 4.61 13.35 18.38
C ASP A 250 3.42 12.46 18.79
N MET A 251 3.52 11.16 18.58
CA MET A 251 2.53 10.18 19.00
C MET A 251 3.23 9.05 19.77
N PRO A 252 3.46 9.23 21.08
CA PRO A 252 4.16 8.24 21.88
C PRO A 252 3.29 6.99 22.03
N ILE A 253 3.85 5.79 21.84
CA ILE A 253 3.21 4.47 22.06
C ILE A 253 3.93 3.79 23.22
N ASP A 254 3.29 2.83 23.92
CA ASP A 254 3.81 2.15 25.12
C ASP A 254 5.34 2.21 25.27
N GLN A 255 5.77 3.09 26.17
CA GLN A 255 7.17 3.42 26.42
C GLN A 255 7.95 2.20 26.94
N SER A 256 7.25 1.22 27.51
CA SER A 256 7.83 0.02 28.11
C SER A 256 8.13 -1.07 27.08
N SER A 257 7.46 -1.06 25.92
CA SER A 257 7.62 -2.07 24.89
C SER A 257 8.97 -1.95 24.19
N LYS A 258 9.84 -2.95 24.40
CA LYS A 258 11.08 -3.12 23.62
C LYS A 258 10.82 -3.50 22.16
N MET A 259 9.58 -3.84 21.81
CA MET A 259 9.18 -4.19 20.45
C MET A 259 8.92 -2.96 19.58
N VAL A 260 8.87 -1.77 20.16
CA VAL A 260 8.68 -0.50 19.45
C VAL A 260 9.99 0.30 19.50
N SER A 261 10.41 0.85 18.37
CA SER A 261 11.59 1.71 18.28
C SER A 261 11.29 3.08 18.87
N ARG A 262 12.32 3.84 19.28
CA ARG A 262 12.14 5.19 19.84
C ARG A 262 11.32 6.08 18.89
N ILE A 263 11.69 6.05 17.61
CA ILE A 263 10.88 6.48 16.48
C ILE A 263 10.69 5.24 15.61
N GLN A 264 9.45 4.78 15.50
CA GLN A 264 9.08 3.58 14.76
C GLN A 264 8.73 3.91 13.32
N CYS A 265 7.99 5.00 13.10
CA CYS A 265 7.62 5.46 11.77
C CYS A 265 7.39 6.96 11.77
N VAL A 266 7.39 7.53 10.56
CA VAL A 266 7.22 8.97 10.33
C VAL A 266 6.13 9.21 9.30
N LEU A 267 5.16 10.04 9.68
CA LEU A 267 4.17 10.65 8.79
C LEU A 267 4.77 11.91 8.16
N ILE A 268 4.70 12.02 6.86
CA ILE A 268 5.22 13.15 6.09
C ILE A 268 4.14 13.64 5.16
N TYR A 269 3.83 14.94 5.20
CA TYR A 269 3.01 15.59 4.18
C TYR A 269 3.89 16.30 3.16
N SER A 270 3.81 15.90 1.89
CA SER A 270 4.49 16.59 0.79
C SER A 270 3.60 17.70 0.25
N LEU A 271 4.01 18.97 0.41
CA LEU A 271 3.32 20.11 -0.20
C LEU A 271 3.37 20.07 -1.73
N LYS A 272 4.46 19.53 -2.29
CA LYS A 272 4.67 19.43 -3.74
C LYS A 272 3.72 18.42 -4.37
N ASP A 273 3.62 17.24 -3.76
CA ASP A 273 2.86 16.12 -4.30
C ASP A 273 1.43 16.09 -3.73
N GLN A 274 1.13 16.99 -2.78
CA GLN A 274 -0.14 17.11 -2.05
C GLN A 274 -0.58 15.76 -1.48
N GLU A 275 0.32 15.05 -0.80
CA GLU A 275 0.03 13.71 -0.29
C GLU A 275 0.63 13.46 1.08
N TRP A 276 -0.07 12.64 1.86
CA TRP A 276 0.43 12.07 3.10
C TRP A 276 1.13 10.75 2.82
N ARG A 277 2.36 10.61 3.31
CA ARG A 277 3.14 9.38 3.27
C ARG A 277 3.49 8.91 4.67
N LEU A 278 3.59 7.60 4.85
CA LEU A 278 4.20 7.00 6.03
C LEU A 278 5.42 6.19 5.64
N THR A 279 6.51 6.40 6.36
CA THR A 279 7.80 5.71 6.19
C THR A 279 8.15 4.90 7.45
N ASP A 280 8.85 3.78 7.27
CA ASP A 280 9.35 2.98 8.40
C ASP A 280 10.66 3.55 8.94
N GLY A 281 10.80 3.63 10.26
CA GLY A 281 11.99 4.16 10.92
C GLY A 281 11.97 5.68 11.12
N ASP A 282 13.14 6.29 11.27
CA ASP A 282 13.33 7.74 11.54
C ASP A 282 13.80 8.53 10.29
N GLY A 283 13.78 7.90 9.12
CA GLY A 283 14.29 8.43 7.86
C GLY A 283 15.78 8.18 7.62
N ALA A 284 16.57 7.93 8.66
CA ALA A 284 17.98 7.52 8.55
C ALA A 284 18.15 6.00 8.75
N ASN A 285 17.40 5.44 9.69
CA ASN A 285 17.46 4.05 10.11
C ASN A 285 16.07 3.41 10.07
N LYS A 286 16.00 2.15 9.66
CA LYS A 286 14.77 1.34 9.75
C LYS A 286 14.43 1.04 11.19
N SER A 287 13.15 0.84 11.45
CA SER A 287 12.71 0.39 12.76
C SER A 287 13.11 -1.07 13.00
N SER A 288 13.34 -1.45 14.25
CA SER A 288 13.85 -2.80 14.59
C SER A 288 12.90 -3.91 14.16
N ASN A 289 11.59 -3.71 14.32
CA ASN A 289 10.56 -4.72 14.06
C ASN A 289 9.66 -4.40 12.86
N GLY A 290 9.97 -3.34 12.12
CA GLY A 290 9.21 -2.90 10.96
C GLY A 290 7.84 -2.29 11.30
N THR A 291 7.34 -1.50 10.35
CA THR A 291 5.97 -1.00 10.34
C THR A 291 5.20 -1.70 9.22
N TRP A 292 4.01 -2.19 9.55
CA TRP A 292 3.29 -3.17 8.75
C TRP A 292 1.91 -2.63 8.34
N LEU A 293 1.64 -2.49 7.04
CA LEU A 293 0.33 -2.12 6.50
C LEU A 293 -0.58 -3.34 6.44
N ASN A 294 -1.77 -3.26 7.04
CA ASN A 294 -2.79 -4.29 6.96
C ASN A 294 -3.54 -4.20 5.62
N LEU A 295 -3.70 -5.33 4.93
CA LEU A 295 -4.45 -5.42 3.66
C LEU A 295 -5.95 -5.54 3.87
N GLN A 296 -6.41 -5.68 5.10
CA GLN A 296 -7.80 -5.53 5.46
C GLN A 296 -8.09 -4.08 5.85
N TYR A 297 -9.21 -3.55 5.35
CA TYR A 297 -9.77 -2.31 5.87
C TYR A 297 -11.22 -2.53 6.29
N TYR A 298 -11.63 -1.75 7.27
CA TYR A 298 -13.01 -1.67 7.71
C TYR A 298 -13.68 -0.54 6.90
N GLN A 299 -14.73 -0.84 6.15
CA GLN A 299 -15.65 0.22 5.72
C GLN A 299 -16.62 0.50 6.86
N GLU A 300 -17.03 1.76 7.01
CA GLU A 300 -18.09 2.18 7.93
C GLU A 300 -19.31 1.25 7.84
N GLN A 301 -20.02 1.14 8.96
CA GLN A 301 -21.10 0.19 9.13
C GLN A 301 -22.09 0.21 7.96
N ASN A 302 -22.36 -0.96 7.40
CA ASN A 302 -23.59 -1.14 6.61
C ASN A 302 -24.80 -0.78 7.50
N PRO A 303 -25.95 -0.39 6.94
CA PRO A 303 -27.17 -0.06 7.69
C PRO A 303 -27.65 -1.12 8.69
N LEU A 304 -27.15 -2.36 8.55
CA LEU A 304 -27.42 -3.53 9.39
C LEU A 304 -26.40 -3.74 10.53
N GLY A 305 -25.46 -2.82 10.77
CA GLY A 305 -24.52 -2.85 11.89
C GLY A 305 -23.43 -3.92 11.82
N THR A 306 -23.35 -4.72 10.74
CA THR A 306 -22.29 -5.74 10.56
C THR A 306 -21.14 -5.20 9.71
N LEU A 307 -19.99 -4.98 10.35
CA LEU A 307 -18.73 -4.65 9.67
C LEU A 307 -18.20 -5.90 8.97
N LYS A 308 -18.30 -5.97 7.64
CA LYS A 308 -17.54 -6.96 6.86
C LYS A 308 -16.22 -6.34 6.45
N PRO A 309 -15.06 -6.90 6.85
CA PRO A 309 -13.78 -6.43 6.37
C PRO A 309 -13.75 -6.56 4.84
N LYS A 310 -13.36 -5.49 4.16
CA LYS A 310 -13.14 -5.51 2.73
C LYS A 310 -11.63 -5.56 2.50
N SER A 311 -11.20 -6.36 1.53
CA SER A 311 -9.79 -6.46 1.25
C SER A 311 -9.34 -5.42 0.24
N MET A 312 -8.17 -4.87 0.53
CA MET A 312 -7.45 -3.99 -0.37
C MET A 312 -6.53 -4.83 -1.24
N LYS A 313 -6.49 -4.48 -2.52
CA LYS A 313 -5.47 -4.95 -3.45
C LYS A 313 -4.30 -3.96 -3.39
N LEU A 314 -3.12 -4.43 -2.99
CA LEU A 314 -1.91 -3.59 -2.90
C LEU A 314 -0.85 -4.08 -3.87
N ALA A 315 -0.24 -3.15 -4.61
CA ALA A 315 0.92 -3.45 -5.43
C ALA A 315 2.13 -3.82 -4.57
N LEU A 316 2.84 -4.88 -4.93
CA LEU A 316 4.05 -5.33 -4.26
C LEU A 316 5.28 -4.72 -4.91
N PRO A 317 6.07 -3.89 -4.19
CA PRO A 317 7.36 -3.45 -4.67
C PRO A 317 8.36 -4.61 -4.70
N ASN A 318 9.45 -4.46 -5.46
CA ASN A 318 10.51 -5.45 -5.46
C ASN A 318 11.18 -5.51 -4.08
N LYS A 319 11.50 -6.73 -3.61
CA LYS A 319 12.08 -7.00 -2.28
C LYS A 319 11.16 -6.59 -1.13
N CYS A 320 9.84 -6.62 -1.34
CA CYS A 320 8.88 -6.42 -0.26
C CYS A 320 8.78 -7.66 0.64
N GLU A 321 8.36 -7.42 1.87
CA GLU A 321 8.13 -8.46 2.87
C GLU A 321 6.65 -8.44 3.27
N MET A 322 6.02 -9.61 3.32
CA MET A 322 4.65 -9.79 3.77
C MET A 322 4.64 -10.71 4.99
N ARG A 323 3.83 -10.39 5.99
CA ARG A 323 3.66 -11.17 7.21
C ARG A 323 2.27 -11.79 7.25
N ILE A 324 2.23 -13.10 7.50
CA ILE A 324 1.04 -13.88 7.79
C ILE A 324 1.31 -14.65 9.09
N SER A 325 0.63 -14.27 10.17
CA SER A 325 0.95 -14.79 11.51
C SER A 325 2.46 -14.60 11.81
N GLN A 326 3.17 -15.68 12.14
CA GLN A 326 4.60 -15.72 12.46
C GLN A 326 5.50 -16.01 11.24
N GLN A 327 4.92 -16.03 10.03
CA GLN A 327 5.63 -16.33 8.79
C GLN A 327 5.85 -15.07 7.97
N PHE A 328 7.05 -14.97 7.40
CA PHE A 328 7.50 -13.86 6.57
C PHE A 328 7.72 -14.36 5.16
N LEU A 329 7.13 -13.69 4.19
CA LEU A 329 7.24 -13.97 2.77
C LEU A 329 8.00 -12.81 2.13
N THR A 330 9.20 -13.07 1.63
CA THR A 330 10.00 -12.10 0.89
C THR A 330 9.81 -12.32 -0.60
N PHE A 331 9.49 -11.24 -1.33
CA PHE A 331 9.23 -11.25 -2.76
C PHE A 331 10.38 -10.61 -3.52
N GLU A 332 11.09 -11.36 -4.35
CA GLU A 332 12.18 -10.84 -5.17
C GLU A 332 11.88 -11.05 -6.65
N LEU A 333 11.71 -9.94 -7.37
CA LEU A 333 11.57 -9.97 -8.83
C LEU A 333 12.94 -10.12 -9.46
N THR A 334 13.16 -11.24 -10.12
CA THR A 334 14.35 -11.45 -10.93
C THR A 334 14.08 -11.02 -12.37
N LYS A 335 14.58 -9.83 -12.70
CA LYS A 335 14.60 -9.35 -14.09
C LYS A 335 15.78 -9.94 -14.82
N ASN A 336 15.55 -10.24 -16.08
CA ASN A 336 16.57 -10.81 -16.93
C ASN A 336 17.50 -9.69 -17.42
N ASN A 337 18.76 -9.67 -16.96
CA ASN A 337 19.74 -8.62 -17.26
C ASN A 337 20.00 -8.38 -18.77
N HIS A 338 19.49 -9.23 -19.66
CA HIS A 338 19.62 -9.04 -21.10
C HIS A 338 18.74 -7.91 -21.67
N ASP A 339 17.69 -7.46 -20.98
CA ASP A 339 16.80 -6.40 -21.50
C ASP A 339 17.20 -4.98 -21.04
N ALA A 340 18.13 -4.84 -20.09
CA ALA A 340 18.62 -3.54 -19.63
C ALA A 340 19.45 -2.75 -20.68
N LYS A 341 19.69 -3.33 -21.87
CA LYS A 341 20.42 -2.68 -22.98
C LYS A 341 19.65 -2.61 -24.30
N LYS A 342 18.36 -2.94 -24.34
CA LYS A 342 17.54 -2.63 -25.51
C LYS A 342 17.00 -1.22 -25.38
N GLU A 343 17.87 -0.25 -25.65
CA GLU A 343 17.44 1.08 -26.03
C GLU A 343 16.59 0.90 -27.28
N ILE A 344 15.26 1.07 -27.16
CA ILE A 344 14.36 1.04 -28.32
C ILE A 344 14.65 2.32 -29.10
N THR A 345 15.65 2.29 -29.98
CA THR A 345 15.88 3.38 -30.93
C THR A 345 14.74 3.35 -31.94
N LEU A 346 13.68 4.09 -31.68
CA LEU A 346 12.62 4.36 -32.66
C LEU A 346 13.21 5.28 -33.74
N LYS A 347 13.93 4.70 -34.72
CA LYS A 347 14.37 5.44 -35.89
C LYS A 347 13.16 5.68 -36.78
N LYS A 348 12.62 6.90 -36.76
CA LYS A 348 11.69 7.38 -37.79
C LYS A 348 12.48 7.38 -39.11
N ARG A 349 12.21 6.42 -40.00
CA ARG A 349 12.64 6.54 -41.40
C ARG A 349 11.87 7.72 -41.97
N VAL A 350 12.59 8.82 -42.19
CA VAL A 350 12.09 10.04 -42.86
C VAL A 350 11.73 9.72 -44.30
#